data_AF-A0A9P3GDS8-F1
#
_entry.id   AF-A0A9P3GDS8-F1
#
_cell.length_a   1.000
_cell.length_b   1.000
_cell.length_c   1.000
_cell.angle_alpha   90.00
_cell.angle_beta   90.00
_cell.angle_gamma   90.00
#
_symmetry.space_group_name_H-M   'P 1'
#
loop_
_entity.id
_entity.type
_entity.pdbx_description
1 polymer ?
#
loop_
_entity_poly.entity_id
_entity_poly.type
_entity_poly.pdbx_seq_one_letter_code
_entity_poly.pdbx_strand_id
1 'polypeptide(L)'
;MPHIPDEILSTIFLFLASEVFFYPKRDGPRCKLSRPYRWMQIIYVCRRWHAVSFATRRLWAFVDLSSSRRTKALLRLSGSAPLTVLHRWGHFCKASLSCCIQEMSRIHTFNLLEFSTSQALRLPAASPPSTSRLVTLNLVNVSPAFGVSLLGPQLTRLCFMGVQYPVRTLLAMLRSTPALVDLELSDPFELGTLGNVFDQDRREEVVSLPALECLSVKTHTRAGLSCAAFTERLKLPPSAAIFLVHHSDDYCPPEELPDPNELFRCIADSRLHNGTPFRTVTTENNAPKRRLRISTTLRSSAVYSLYTHESWDL
;
A
#
# COMPACT_ATOMS: atom_id res chain seq x y z
N MET A 1 22.25 -21.54 34.29
CA MET A 1 21.21 -21.28 33.26
C MET A 1 21.90 -21.08 31.92
N PRO A 2 21.43 -21.71 30.84
CA PRO A 2 22.02 -21.56 29.52
C PRO A 2 21.94 -20.09 29.06
N HIS A 3 23.06 -19.59 28.56
CA HIS A 3 23.19 -18.21 28.08
C HIS A 3 22.69 -18.15 26.63
N ILE A 4 21.55 -17.47 26.40
CA ILE A 4 21.06 -17.18 25.03
C ILE A 4 22.10 -16.31 24.33
N PRO A 5 22.54 -16.56 23.08
CA PRO A 5 23.46 -15.67 22.33
C PRO A 5 22.88 -14.29 21.97
N ASP A 6 23.73 -13.30 21.71
CA ASP A 6 23.29 -11.92 21.39
C ASP A 6 22.50 -11.87 20.07
N GLU A 7 22.86 -12.69 19.08
CA GLU A 7 22.21 -12.77 17.77
C GLU A 7 20.75 -13.24 17.89
N ILE A 8 20.52 -14.20 18.80
CA ILE A 8 19.18 -14.71 19.08
C ILE A 8 18.35 -13.64 19.81
N LEU A 9 18.95 -12.92 20.77
CA LEU A 9 18.29 -11.78 21.42
C LEU A 9 17.93 -10.69 20.40
N SER A 10 18.86 -10.29 19.52
CA SER A 10 18.59 -9.33 18.44
C SER A 10 17.44 -9.76 17.53
N THR A 11 17.38 -11.05 17.21
CA THR A 11 16.30 -11.63 16.37
C THR A 11 14.95 -11.55 17.07
N ILE A 12 14.90 -11.91 18.36
CA ILE A 12 13.70 -11.78 19.19
C ILE A 12 13.27 -10.31 19.27
N PHE A 13 14.21 -9.39 19.47
CA PHE A 13 13.90 -7.96 19.57
C PHE A 13 13.33 -7.42 18.24
N LEU A 14 13.88 -7.85 17.11
CA LEU A 14 13.40 -7.45 15.79
C LEU A 14 11.98 -7.97 15.54
N PHE A 15 11.70 -9.21 15.94
CA PHE A 15 10.35 -9.78 15.88
C PHE A 15 9.36 -8.99 16.75
N LEU A 16 9.72 -8.70 18.00
CA LEU A 16 8.88 -7.89 18.90
C LEU A 16 8.64 -6.47 18.36
N ALA A 17 9.67 -5.86 17.76
CA ALA A 17 9.54 -4.55 17.13
C ALA A 17 8.60 -4.62 15.92
N SER A 18 8.78 -5.60 15.02
CA SER A 18 7.95 -5.74 13.82
C SER A 18 6.47 -5.96 14.11
N GLU A 19 6.15 -6.77 15.12
CA GLU A 19 4.76 -6.99 15.57
C GLU A 19 4.06 -5.67 15.91
N VAL A 20 4.74 -4.78 16.64
CA VAL A 20 4.22 -3.47 17.02
C VAL A 20 4.03 -2.53 15.82
N PHE A 21 4.74 -2.74 14.71
CA PHE A 21 4.68 -1.86 13.53
C PHE A 21 3.72 -2.35 12.44
N PHE A 22 3.71 -3.64 12.12
CA PHE A 22 2.94 -4.19 11.00
C PHE A 22 1.53 -4.62 11.38
N TYR A 23 1.32 -4.96 12.65
CA TYR A 23 0.00 -5.34 13.16
C TYR A 23 -0.43 -4.35 14.24
N PRO A 24 -0.68 -3.06 13.89
CA PRO A 24 -1.47 -2.25 14.79
C PRO A 24 -2.81 -2.97 14.92
N LYS A 25 -3.03 -3.61 16.07
CA LYS A 25 -4.36 -4.15 16.40
C LYS A 25 -5.35 -3.04 16.07
N ARG A 26 -6.47 -3.39 15.42
CA ARG A 26 -7.62 -2.50 15.20
C ARG A 26 -8.31 -2.18 16.52
N ASP A 27 -7.52 -1.87 17.51
CA ASP A 27 -7.98 -1.30 18.75
C ASP A 27 -8.53 0.06 18.35
N GLY A 28 -9.85 0.24 18.44
CA GLY A 28 -10.56 1.41 17.91
C GLY A 28 -9.99 2.75 18.42
N PRO A 29 -10.55 3.89 17.97
CA PRO A 29 -10.01 5.25 18.19
C PRO A 29 -9.76 5.67 19.65
N ARG A 30 -10.08 4.82 20.63
CA ARG A 30 -9.86 5.04 22.07
C ARG A 30 -8.69 4.24 22.66
N CYS A 31 -8.03 3.36 21.91
CA CYS A 31 -6.94 2.58 22.46
C CYS A 31 -5.62 3.36 22.43
N LYS A 32 -5.36 4.05 23.54
CA LYS A 32 -4.09 4.69 23.91
C LYS A 32 -2.88 3.73 23.97
N LEU A 33 -3.06 2.46 23.60
CA LEU A 33 -2.15 1.34 23.89
C LEU A 33 -1.19 0.98 22.75
N SER A 34 -1.44 1.40 21.49
CA SER A 34 -0.47 1.21 20.41
C SER A 34 0.53 2.36 20.34
N ARG A 35 1.13 2.72 21.48
CA ARG A 35 2.26 3.66 21.46
C ARG A 35 3.33 3.07 20.54
N PRO A 36 3.73 3.75 19.46
CA PRO A 36 4.89 3.33 18.72
C PRO A 36 6.02 3.18 19.75
N TYR A 37 6.83 2.13 19.64
CA TYR A 37 7.95 1.84 20.54
C TYR A 37 7.65 1.15 21.87
N ARG A 38 6.51 0.49 22.07
CA ARG A 38 6.33 -0.41 23.24
C ARG A 38 7.43 -1.48 23.33
N TRP A 39 7.94 -1.93 22.18
CA TRP A 39 9.09 -2.84 22.12
C TRP A 39 10.32 -2.29 22.86
N MET A 40 10.48 -0.97 23.01
CA MET A 40 11.62 -0.39 23.73
C MET A 40 11.62 -0.74 25.23
N GLN A 41 10.53 -1.27 25.80
CA GLN A 41 10.56 -1.78 27.18
C GLN A 41 11.63 -2.85 27.39
N ILE A 42 12.02 -3.58 26.33
CA ILE A 42 13.09 -4.59 26.38
C ILE A 42 14.44 -3.98 26.78
N ILE A 43 14.70 -2.71 26.48
CA ILE A 43 15.99 -2.07 26.80
C ILE A 43 16.18 -1.87 28.31
N TYR A 44 15.10 -1.94 29.09
CA TYR A 44 15.11 -1.75 30.53
C TYR A 44 15.15 -3.06 31.33
N VAL A 45 15.15 -4.22 30.66
CA VAL A 45 15.13 -5.53 31.33
C VAL A 45 16.44 -5.79 32.08
N CYS A 46 17.58 -5.67 31.40
CA CYS A 46 18.90 -5.78 32.00
C CYS A 46 19.96 -5.07 31.15
N ARG A 47 21.16 -4.86 31.71
CA ARG A 47 22.28 -4.19 31.00
C ARG A 47 22.65 -4.86 29.68
N ARG A 48 22.58 -6.20 29.62
CA ARG A 48 22.89 -6.96 28.42
C ARG A 48 21.88 -6.69 27.30
N TRP A 49 20.58 -6.74 27.62
CA TRP A 49 19.52 -6.46 26.64
C TRP A 49 19.59 -5.02 26.11
N HIS A 50 19.92 -4.07 27.00
CA HIS A 50 20.22 -2.71 26.60
C HIS A 50 21.38 -2.65 25.58
N ALA A 51 22.53 -3.26 25.90
CA ALA A 51 23.69 -3.26 25.02
C ALA A 51 23.39 -3.88 23.64
N VAL A 52 22.73 -5.04 23.63
CA VAL A 52 22.33 -5.74 22.39
C VAL A 52 21.35 -4.89 21.57
N SER A 53 20.37 -4.25 22.22
CA SER A 53 19.40 -3.39 21.53
C SER A 53 20.07 -2.18 20.86
N PHE A 54 21.03 -1.54 21.54
CA PHE A 54 21.77 -0.41 20.99
C PHE A 54 22.75 -0.81 19.87
N ALA A 55 23.34 -2.01 19.96
CA ALA A 55 24.18 -2.57 18.89
C ALA A 55 23.35 -2.93 17.64
N THR A 56 22.08 -3.31 17.80
CA THR A 56 21.20 -3.76 16.72
C THR A 56 20.56 -2.59 15.98
N ARG A 57 21.29 -2.01 15.02
CA ARG A 57 20.88 -0.84 14.21
C ARG A 57 19.47 -0.96 13.58
N ARG A 58 19.09 -2.15 13.12
CA ARG A 58 17.78 -2.41 12.48
C ARG A 58 16.58 -2.17 13.40
N LEU A 59 16.74 -2.29 14.72
CA LEU A 59 15.66 -1.99 15.67
C LEU A 59 15.23 -0.51 15.61
N TRP A 60 16.19 0.37 15.34
CA TRP A 60 15.99 1.82 15.29
C TRP A 60 15.59 2.31 13.90
N ALA A 61 15.53 1.42 12.91
CA ALA A 61 15.23 1.75 11.52
C ALA A 61 13.73 1.90 11.23
N PHE A 62 12.87 1.61 12.21
CA PHE A 62 11.44 1.87 12.15
C PHE A 62 11.14 3.27 12.67
N VAL A 63 10.86 4.20 11.75
CA VAL A 63 10.77 5.62 12.05
C VAL A 63 9.32 6.09 11.93
N ASP A 64 8.74 6.47 13.06
CA ASP A 64 7.42 7.09 13.13
C ASP A 64 7.49 8.62 12.99
N LEU A 65 6.64 9.19 12.14
CA LEU A 65 6.66 10.63 11.81
C LEU A 65 6.01 11.57 12.84
N SER A 66 5.56 11.08 14.00
CA SER A 66 4.85 11.92 15.00
C SER A 66 5.70 12.99 15.70
N SER A 67 7.03 12.85 15.74
CA SER A 67 7.89 13.78 16.51
C SER A 67 9.27 13.96 15.89
N SER A 68 9.61 15.18 15.49
CA SER A 68 10.88 15.49 14.82
C SER A 68 12.11 15.15 15.68
N ARG A 69 12.05 15.40 16.99
CA ARG A 69 13.12 15.05 17.95
C ARG A 69 13.35 13.54 17.97
N ARG A 70 12.27 12.75 18.02
CA ARG A 70 12.35 11.29 18.03
C ARG A 70 12.84 10.75 16.69
N THR A 71 12.29 11.25 15.59
CA THR A 71 12.72 10.91 14.23
C THR A 71 14.23 11.08 14.07
N LYS A 72 14.78 12.26 14.42
CA LYS A 72 16.23 12.51 14.36
C LYS A 72 17.05 11.54 15.21
N ALA A 73 16.58 11.24 16.43
CA ALA A 73 17.26 10.27 17.29
C ALA A 73 17.29 8.87 16.68
N LEU A 74 16.17 8.40 16.13
CA LEU A 74 16.06 7.09 15.48
C LEU A 74 16.91 7.01 14.21
N LEU A 75 16.88 8.04 13.37
CA LEU A 75 17.75 8.13 12.18
C LEU A 75 19.24 8.09 12.55
N ARG A 76 19.63 8.74 13.66
CA ARG A 76 21.02 8.66 14.16
C ARG A 76 21.35 7.25 14.67
N LEU A 77 20.42 6.62 15.38
CA LEU A 77 20.62 5.29 15.96
C LEU A 77 20.59 4.18 14.91
N SER A 78 19.83 4.32 13.82
CA SER A 78 19.76 3.34 12.74
C SER A 78 21.03 3.29 11.87
N GLY A 79 21.83 4.37 11.82
CA GLY A 79 23.04 4.40 11.01
C GLY A 79 22.72 4.08 9.54
N SER A 80 23.47 3.21 8.88
CA SER A 80 23.22 2.83 7.48
C SER A 80 22.11 1.79 7.27
N ALA A 81 21.35 1.41 8.31
CA ALA A 81 20.33 0.37 8.18
C ALA A 81 19.19 0.80 7.23
N PRO A 82 18.63 -0.14 6.42
CA PRO A 82 17.40 0.04 5.67
C PRO A 82 16.24 0.56 6.53
N LEU A 83 15.63 1.68 6.12
CA LEU A 83 14.57 2.33 6.90
C LEU A 83 13.17 1.88 6.46
N THR A 84 12.31 1.74 7.47
CA THR A 84 10.85 1.64 7.33
C THR A 84 10.26 2.89 7.97
N VAL A 85 9.77 3.80 7.13
CA VAL A 85 9.14 5.04 7.60
C VAL A 85 7.64 4.85 7.62
N LEU A 86 7.01 5.21 8.74
CA LEU A 86 5.58 5.12 8.90
C LEU A 86 5.00 6.40 9.52
N HIS A 87 3.82 6.77 9.08
CA HIS A 87 2.94 7.68 9.79
C HIS A 87 1.68 6.90 10.16
N ARG A 88 1.44 6.78 11.45
CA ARG A 88 0.19 6.26 11.99
C ARG A 88 -0.60 7.42 12.58
N TRP A 89 -1.93 7.29 12.52
CA TRP A 89 -2.95 8.11 13.16
C TRP A 89 -2.45 9.20 14.11
N GLY A 90 -2.92 10.43 13.90
CA GLY A 90 -2.72 11.55 14.82
C GLY A 90 -1.83 12.64 14.25
N HIS A 91 -0.96 13.19 15.09
CA HIS A 91 -0.20 14.39 14.76
C HIS A 91 0.94 14.10 13.78
N PHE A 92 0.74 14.50 12.53
CA PHE A 92 1.78 14.52 11.52
C PHE A 92 2.77 15.68 11.75
N CYS A 93 4.08 15.39 11.79
CA CYS A 93 5.11 16.41 11.91
C CYS A 93 5.87 16.59 10.59
N LYS A 94 5.63 17.73 9.91
CA LYS A 94 6.33 18.12 8.65
C LYS A 94 7.86 18.02 8.78
N ALA A 95 8.42 18.48 9.90
CA ALA A 95 9.85 18.42 10.15
C ALA A 95 10.39 16.98 10.24
N SER A 96 9.62 16.03 10.77
CA SER A 96 9.98 14.60 10.76
C SER A 96 10.06 14.07 9.34
N LEU A 97 9.06 14.38 8.52
CA LEU A 97 9.02 13.96 7.13
C LEU A 97 10.23 14.51 6.36
N SER A 98 10.52 15.81 6.52
CA SER A 98 11.71 16.42 5.90
C SER A 98 13.01 15.72 6.30
N CYS A 99 13.17 15.31 7.56
CA CYS A 99 14.34 14.54 7.99
C CYS A 99 14.40 13.15 7.32
N CYS A 100 13.26 12.50 7.12
CA CYS A 100 13.23 11.19 6.44
C CYS A 100 13.50 11.31 4.95
N ILE A 101 13.02 12.37 4.29
CA ILE A 101 13.27 12.60 2.86
C ILE A 101 14.76 12.78 2.57
N GLN A 102 15.52 13.37 3.50
CA GLN A 102 16.98 13.46 3.39
C GLN A 102 17.67 12.09 3.37
N GLU A 103 16.96 11.03 3.77
CA GLU A 103 17.45 9.66 3.91
C GLU A 103 16.80 8.70 2.89
N MET A 104 16.19 9.23 1.83
CA MET A 104 15.46 8.45 0.81
C MET A 104 16.27 7.32 0.18
N SER A 105 17.59 7.46 0.07
CA SER A 105 18.47 6.43 -0.50
C SER A 105 18.49 5.11 0.28
N ARG A 106 18.09 5.14 1.56
CA ARG A 106 17.99 3.95 2.42
C ARG A 106 16.57 3.61 2.86
N ILE A 107 15.56 4.39 2.47
CA ILE A 107 14.15 4.05 2.74
C ILE A 107 13.71 2.93 1.80
N HIS A 108 13.28 1.81 2.37
CA HIS A 108 12.76 0.66 1.62
C HIS A 108 11.25 0.55 1.70
N THR A 109 10.68 0.94 2.84
CA THR A 109 9.23 0.93 3.06
C THR A 109 8.79 2.30 3.52
N PHE A 110 7.77 2.85 2.86
CA PHE A 110 7.20 4.13 3.22
C PHE A 110 5.68 4.06 3.29
N ASN A 111 5.15 4.15 4.51
CA ASN A 111 3.74 3.99 4.82
C ASN A 111 3.17 5.30 5.39
N LEU A 112 2.40 6.03 4.60
CA LEU A 112 1.68 7.21 5.06
C LEU A 112 0.21 6.87 5.20
N LEU A 113 -0.18 6.48 6.42
CA LEU A 113 -1.57 6.17 6.74
C LEU A 113 -2.28 7.45 7.23
N GLU A 114 -3.50 7.67 6.74
CA GLU A 114 -4.40 8.77 7.10
C GLU A 114 -3.76 10.16 7.11
N PHE A 115 -3.47 10.65 5.91
CA PHE A 115 -3.04 12.02 5.72
C PHE A 115 -4.26 12.93 5.49
N SER A 116 -4.50 13.95 6.32
CA SER A 116 -5.56 14.93 5.99
C SER A 116 -5.12 15.73 4.77
N THR A 117 -5.90 15.64 3.68
CA THR A 117 -5.67 16.35 2.41
C THR A 117 -5.53 17.87 2.58
N SER A 118 -6.06 18.42 3.67
CA SER A 118 -5.93 19.83 4.06
C SER A 118 -4.46 20.29 4.22
N GLN A 119 -3.53 19.38 4.48
CA GLN A 119 -2.12 19.69 4.63
C GLN A 119 -1.32 19.35 3.38
N ALA A 120 -1.70 19.87 2.21
CA ALA A 120 -0.98 19.65 0.96
C ALA A 120 0.55 19.74 1.16
N LEU A 121 1.20 18.58 1.23
CA LEU A 121 2.64 18.46 1.39
C LEU A 121 3.23 18.68 0.02
N ARG A 122 3.69 19.91 -0.23
CA ARG A 122 4.66 20.11 -1.28
C ARG A 122 5.99 19.57 -0.76
N LEU A 123 6.45 18.49 -1.37
CA LEU A 123 7.86 18.14 -1.21
C LEU A 123 8.69 19.33 -1.67
N PRO A 124 9.80 19.63 -0.99
CA PRO A 124 10.79 20.51 -1.59
C PRO A 124 11.09 19.93 -2.97
N ALA A 125 11.13 20.78 -4.00
CA ALA A 125 11.30 20.39 -5.41
C ALA A 125 12.65 19.69 -5.72
N ALA A 126 13.33 19.18 -4.70
CA ALA A 126 14.41 18.24 -4.84
C ALA A 126 13.91 17.08 -5.69
N SER A 127 14.55 16.90 -6.85
CA SER A 127 14.36 15.73 -7.68
C SER A 127 14.44 14.49 -6.81
N PRO A 128 13.54 13.50 -6.98
CA PRO A 128 13.74 12.21 -6.35
C PRO A 128 15.16 11.76 -6.67
N PRO A 129 15.96 11.43 -5.64
CA PRO A 129 17.30 10.98 -5.91
C PRO A 129 17.18 9.73 -6.78
N SER A 130 17.88 9.69 -7.92
CA SER A 130 17.96 8.53 -8.82
C SER A 130 18.44 7.24 -8.11
N THR A 131 18.74 7.34 -6.81
CA THR A 131 19.21 6.31 -5.89
C THR A 131 18.14 5.80 -4.92
N SER A 132 16.86 6.17 -5.09
CA SER A 132 15.77 5.66 -4.25
C SER A 132 15.75 4.12 -4.26
N ARG A 133 15.79 3.52 -3.07
CA ARG A 133 15.67 2.07 -2.85
C ARG A 133 14.29 1.67 -2.35
N LEU A 134 13.30 2.52 -2.62
CA LEU A 134 11.94 2.30 -2.17
C LEU A 134 11.34 1.06 -2.85
N VAL A 135 11.00 0.07 -2.03
CA VAL A 135 10.43 -1.23 -2.45
C VAL A 135 8.92 -1.23 -2.23
N THR A 136 8.46 -0.65 -1.12
CA THR A 136 7.04 -0.62 -0.74
C THR A 136 6.59 0.79 -0.44
N LEU A 137 5.53 1.23 -1.11
CA LEU A 137 4.91 2.53 -0.92
C LEU A 137 3.42 2.36 -0.64
N ASN A 138 2.98 2.76 0.55
CA ASN A 138 1.58 2.75 0.94
C ASN A 138 1.14 4.18 1.26
N LEU A 139 0.15 4.69 0.52
CA LEU A 139 -0.31 6.07 0.58
C LEU A 139 -1.81 6.10 0.80
N VAL A 140 -2.25 6.60 1.95
CA VAL A 140 -3.66 6.74 2.32
C VAL A 140 -3.99 8.21 2.51
N ASN A 141 -4.96 8.72 1.74
CA ASN A 141 -5.38 10.12 1.75
C ASN A 141 -4.26 11.12 1.37
N VAL A 142 -3.27 10.68 0.59
CA VAL A 142 -2.11 11.51 0.18
C VAL A 142 -2.29 12.11 -1.22
N SER A 143 -1.97 13.40 -1.36
CA SER A 143 -2.06 14.12 -2.65
C SER A 143 -1.30 13.40 -3.78
N PRO A 144 -1.84 13.40 -5.02
CA PRO A 144 -1.17 12.75 -6.15
C PRO A 144 0.23 13.28 -6.46
N ALA A 145 0.42 14.60 -6.36
CA ALA A 145 1.71 15.23 -6.64
C ALA A 145 2.83 14.71 -5.73
N PHE A 146 2.49 14.39 -4.48
CA PHE A 146 3.42 13.79 -3.53
C PHE A 146 3.76 12.35 -3.92
N GLY A 147 2.74 11.54 -4.25
CA GLY A 147 2.92 10.15 -4.64
C GLY A 147 3.87 9.99 -5.83
N VAL A 148 3.66 10.77 -6.89
CA VAL A 148 4.47 10.74 -8.13
C VAL A 148 5.96 10.87 -7.84
N SER A 149 6.34 11.77 -6.95
CA SER A 149 7.75 12.05 -6.65
C SER A 149 8.46 10.97 -5.84
N LEU A 150 7.73 10.00 -5.28
CA LEU A 150 8.34 8.89 -4.53
C LEU A 150 8.51 7.63 -5.39
N LEU A 151 7.91 7.60 -6.58
CA LEU A 151 7.96 6.44 -7.44
C LEU A 151 9.34 6.27 -8.05
N GLY A 152 9.70 5.01 -8.27
CA GLY A 152 10.97 4.66 -8.88
C GLY A 152 10.95 3.24 -9.43
N PRO A 153 11.96 2.89 -10.24
CA PRO A 153 11.96 1.63 -10.99
C PRO A 153 12.09 0.38 -10.12
N GLN A 154 12.50 0.53 -8.85
CA GLN A 154 12.67 -0.57 -7.88
C GLN A 154 11.40 -0.85 -7.05
N LEU A 155 10.33 -0.06 -7.23
CA LEU A 155 9.12 -0.21 -6.46
C LEU A 155 8.40 -1.50 -6.85
N THR A 156 8.24 -2.42 -5.91
CA THR A 156 7.59 -3.72 -6.12
C THR A 156 6.17 -3.76 -5.56
N ARG A 157 5.86 -2.96 -4.54
CA ARG A 157 4.53 -2.86 -3.96
C ARG A 157 4.07 -1.42 -3.87
N LEU A 158 2.87 -1.16 -4.38
CA LEU A 158 2.23 0.15 -4.36
C LEU A 158 0.78 0.02 -3.89
N CYS A 159 0.42 0.76 -2.84
CA CYS A 159 -0.94 0.83 -2.33
C CYS A 159 -1.40 2.30 -2.29
N PHE A 160 -2.51 2.61 -2.94
CA PHE A 160 -3.20 3.90 -2.85
C PHE A 160 -4.58 3.71 -2.25
N MET A 161 -4.93 4.52 -1.25
CA MET A 161 -6.27 4.48 -0.64
C MET A 161 -6.82 5.88 -0.38
N GLY A 162 -8.10 6.09 -0.69
CA GLY A 162 -8.88 7.25 -0.22
C GLY A 162 -8.55 8.60 -0.88
N VAL A 163 -7.65 8.62 -1.88
CA VAL A 163 -7.52 9.74 -2.81
C VAL A 163 -7.92 9.29 -4.18
N GLN A 164 -8.74 10.11 -4.82
CA GLN A 164 -9.11 9.91 -6.20
C GLN A 164 -8.04 10.52 -7.11
N TYR A 165 -7.67 9.78 -8.14
CA TYR A 165 -6.68 10.14 -9.14
C TYR A 165 -7.35 10.17 -10.51
N PRO A 166 -7.03 11.17 -11.35
CA PRO A 166 -7.28 11.04 -12.78
C PRO A 166 -6.57 9.80 -13.32
N VAL A 167 -7.25 8.99 -14.14
CA VAL A 167 -6.71 7.75 -14.74
C VAL A 167 -5.34 8.02 -15.41
N ARG A 168 -5.22 9.11 -16.17
CA ARG A 168 -3.96 9.54 -16.82
C ARG A 168 -2.80 9.70 -15.85
N THR A 169 -3.05 10.26 -14.66
CA THR A 169 -2.02 10.50 -13.64
C THR A 169 -1.56 9.18 -13.06
N LEU A 170 -2.50 8.27 -12.80
CA LEU A 170 -2.19 6.92 -12.32
C LEU A 170 -1.40 6.11 -13.36
N LEU A 171 -1.77 6.18 -14.63
CA LEU A 171 -1.02 5.52 -15.70
C LEU A 171 0.40 6.08 -15.84
N ALA A 172 0.57 7.41 -15.81
CA ALA A 172 1.89 8.03 -15.86
C ALA A 172 2.78 7.62 -14.68
N MET A 173 2.19 7.50 -13.48
CA MET A 173 2.86 6.96 -12.30
C MET A 173 3.34 5.52 -12.52
N LEU A 174 2.46 4.65 -13.01
CA LEU A 174 2.74 3.23 -13.23
C LEU A 174 3.80 2.97 -14.32
N ARG A 175 3.92 3.85 -15.32
CA ARG A 175 5.03 3.79 -16.31
C ARG A 175 6.41 3.90 -15.66
N SER A 176 6.52 4.56 -14.52
CA SER A 176 7.78 4.75 -13.81
C SER A 176 8.14 3.58 -12.87
N THR A 177 7.29 2.54 -12.81
CA THR A 177 7.43 1.41 -11.88
C THR A 177 7.31 0.06 -12.60
N PRO A 178 8.24 -0.28 -13.53
CA PRO A 178 8.17 -1.53 -14.29
C PRO A 178 8.36 -2.80 -13.45
N ALA A 179 9.00 -2.71 -12.27
CA ALA A 179 9.21 -3.82 -11.34
C ALA A 179 8.03 -4.06 -10.39
N LEU A 180 6.90 -3.41 -10.61
CA LEU A 180 5.74 -3.51 -9.73
C LEU A 180 5.14 -4.92 -9.79
N VAL A 181 5.10 -5.58 -8.64
CA VAL A 181 4.58 -6.95 -8.44
C VAL A 181 3.16 -6.90 -7.86
N ASP A 182 2.91 -5.96 -6.95
CA ASP A 182 1.66 -5.86 -6.20
C ASP A 182 1.13 -4.43 -6.24
N LEU A 183 -0.05 -4.24 -6.84
CA LEU A 183 -0.73 -2.96 -6.97
C LEU A 183 -2.10 -3.04 -6.29
N GLU A 184 -2.28 -2.26 -5.23
CA GLU A 184 -3.56 -2.10 -4.55
C GLU A 184 -4.08 -0.67 -4.69
N LEU A 185 -5.33 -0.54 -5.11
CA LEU A 185 -6.02 0.72 -5.30
C LEU A 185 -7.35 0.66 -4.55
N SER A 186 -7.64 1.65 -3.71
CA SER A 186 -8.94 1.77 -3.01
C SER A 186 -9.53 3.15 -3.26
N ASP A 187 -10.68 3.16 -3.93
CA ASP A 187 -11.37 4.35 -4.47
C ASP A 187 -10.48 5.27 -5.33
N PRO A 188 -9.73 4.72 -6.30
CA PRO A 188 -8.68 5.48 -6.96
C PRO A 188 -9.17 6.49 -8.00
N PHE A 189 -10.48 6.61 -8.29
CA PHE A 189 -10.96 7.36 -9.46
C PHE A 189 -11.95 8.47 -9.10
N GLU A 190 -11.80 9.64 -9.73
CA GLU A 190 -12.73 10.76 -9.59
C GLU A 190 -14.00 10.54 -10.42
N LEU A 191 -15.16 10.48 -9.76
CA LEU A 191 -16.47 10.24 -10.40
C LEU A 191 -16.81 11.24 -11.52
N GLY A 192 -16.33 12.47 -11.42
CA GLY A 192 -16.60 13.54 -12.40
C GLY A 192 -15.85 13.40 -13.74
N THR A 193 -14.91 12.47 -13.86
CA THR A 193 -14.07 12.35 -15.08
C THR A 193 -14.68 11.48 -16.17
N LEU A 194 -15.73 10.69 -15.88
CA LEU A 194 -16.30 9.72 -16.82
C LEU A 194 -16.80 10.34 -18.14
N GLY A 195 -17.37 11.54 -18.09
CA GLY A 195 -17.88 12.25 -19.28
C GLY A 195 -16.79 12.57 -20.32
N ASN A 196 -15.53 12.68 -19.89
CA ASN A 196 -14.40 12.99 -20.79
C ASN A 196 -13.53 11.76 -21.13
N VAL A 197 -13.65 10.66 -20.37
CA VAL A 197 -12.75 9.49 -20.50
C VAL A 197 -13.04 8.69 -21.78
N PHE A 198 -14.30 8.58 -22.20
CA PHE A 198 -14.66 7.85 -23.41
C PHE A 198 -14.47 8.66 -24.70
N ASP A 199 -14.45 9.99 -24.60
CA ASP A 199 -14.62 10.85 -25.78
C ASP A 199 -13.31 11.52 -26.27
N GLN A 200 -12.26 11.63 -25.45
CA GLN A 200 -11.11 12.47 -25.82
C GLN A 200 -9.76 11.79 -26.12
N ASP A 201 -9.52 10.51 -25.88
CA ASP A 201 -8.26 9.90 -26.39
C ASP A 201 -8.27 8.37 -26.41
N ARG A 202 -8.80 7.77 -27.50
CA ARG A 202 -8.55 6.36 -27.83
C ARG A 202 -7.07 6.07 -28.17
N ARG A 203 -6.22 7.10 -28.23
CA ARG A 203 -4.77 6.98 -28.50
C ARG A 203 -3.92 6.95 -27.24
N GLU A 204 -4.52 6.95 -26.05
CA GLU A 204 -3.74 6.87 -24.83
C GLU A 204 -2.87 5.60 -24.80
N GLU A 205 -1.59 5.81 -24.51
CA GLU A 205 -0.54 4.79 -24.54
C GLU A 205 -0.76 3.74 -23.44
N VAL A 206 -0.87 2.49 -23.86
CA VAL A 206 -1.00 1.31 -23.00
C VAL A 206 0.24 1.17 -22.11
N VAL A 207 0.05 1.07 -20.80
CA VAL A 207 1.12 0.90 -19.82
C VAL A 207 1.42 -0.58 -19.60
N SER A 208 2.66 -0.99 -19.83
CA SER A 208 3.10 -2.36 -19.60
C SER A 208 3.62 -2.53 -18.18
N LEU A 209 3.08 -3.52 -17.46
CA LEU A 209 3.50 -3.89 -16.10
C LEU A 209 3.94 -5.35 -16.07
N PRO A 210 5.12 -5.68 -16.64
CA PRO A 210 5.51 -7.06 -16.94
C PRO A 210 5.73 -7.94 -15.70
N ALA A 211 6.03 -7.34 -14.55
CA ALA A 211 6.26 -8.05 -13.29
C ALA A 211 5.01 -8.19 -12.42
N LEU A 212 3.86 -7.64 -12.84
CA LEU A 212 2.68 -7.55 -11.98
C LEU A 212 2.06 -8.94 -11.75
N GLU A 213 2.04 -9.37 -10.50
CA GLU A 213 1.42 -10.63 -10.07
C GLU A 213 0.02 -10.39 -9.49
N CYS A 214 -0.18 -9.25 -8.82
CA CYS A 214 -1.43 -8.92 -8.15
C CYS A 214 -1.86 -7.49 -8.45
N LEU A 215 -3.08 -7.34 -8.98
CA LEU A 215 -3.79 -6.07 -9.12
C LEU A 215 -5.07 -6.15 -8.29
N SER A 216 -5.19 -5.36 -7.24
CA SER A 216 -6.42 -5.25 -6.44
C SER A 216 -7.01 -3.85 -6.58
N VAL A 217 -8.21 -3.74 -7.14
CA VAL A 217 -8.98 -2.49 -7.22
C VAL A 217 -10.22 -2.62 -6.36
N LYS A 218 -10.29 -1.81 -5.31
CA LYS A 218 -11.43 -1.71 -4.40
C LYS A 218 -12.19 -0.44 -4.72
N THR A 219 -13.50 -0.51 -4.90
CA THR A 219 -14.33 0.66 -5.14
C THR A 219 -15.61 0.63 -4.31
N HIS A 220 -15.95 1.78 -3.74
CA HIS A 220 -17.18 2.06 -3.01
C HIS A 220 -18.24 2.73 -3.89
N THR A 221 -17.84 3.33 -5.02
CA THR A 221 -18.72 4.17 -5.85
C THR A 221 -18.99 3.58 -7.23
N ARG A 222 -19.83 4.25 -8.04
CA ARG A 222 -20.08 3.98 -9.48
C ARG A 222 -18.82 4.05 -10.38
N ALA A 223 -17.62 4.14 -9.80
CA ALA A 223 -16.33 4.19 -10.49
C ALA A 223 -15.96 2.92 -11.27
N GLY A 224 -16.86 1.96 -11.42
CA GLY A 224 -16.55 0.73 -12.13
C GLY A 224 -16.23 0.95 -13.61
N LEU A 225 -16.86 1.91 -14.30
CA LEU A 225 -16.48 2.27 -15.67
C LEU A 225 -15.04 2.82 -15.72
N SER A 226 -14.64 3.61 -14.72
CA SER A 226 -13.25 4.08 -14.60
C SER A 226 -12.28 2.92 -14.35
N CYS A 227 -12.71 1.89 -13.61
CA CYS A 227 -11.91 0.67 -13.43
C CYS A 227 -11.74 -0.08 -14.76
N ALA A 228 -12.81 -0.23 -15.55
CA ALA A 228 -12.74 -0.84 -16.87
C ALA A 228 -11.76 -0.09 -17.78
N ALA A 229 -11.97 1.23 -17.94
CA ALA A 229 -11.10 2.09 -18.74
C ALA A 229 -9.64 2.07 -18.26
N PHE A 230 -9.41 2.09 -16.96
CA PHE A 230 -8.07 1.96 -16.38
C PHE A 230 -7.45 0.61 -16.72
N THR A 231 -8.16 -0.49 -16.50
CA THR A 231 -7.64 -1.83 -16.76
C THR A 231 -7.41 -2.08 -18.25
N GLU A 232 -8.22 -1.55 -19.15
CA GLU A 232 -8.00 -1.64 -20.62
C GLU A 232 -6.66 -1.04 -21.05
N ARG A 233 -6.21 0.00 -20.34
CA ARG A 233 -4.94 0.70 -20.60
C ARG A 233 -3.73 0.03 -19.94
N LEU A 234 -3.91 -1.13 -19.30
CA LEU A 234 -2.82 -1.92 -18.70
C LEU A 234 -2.53 -3.19 -19.50
N LYS A 235 -1.28 -3.34 -19.96
CA LYS A 235 -0.75 -4.61 -20.45
C LYS A 235 -0.16 -5.39 -19.27
N LEU A 236 -0.83 -6.47 -18.90
CA LEU A 236 -0.50 -7.32 -17.75
C LEU A 236 0.08 -8.66 -18.22
N PRO A 237 0.96 -9.30 -17.44
CA PRO A 237 1.46 -10.62 -17.78
C PRO A 237 0.34 -11.67 -17.66
N PRO A 238 0.42 -12.79 -18.40
CA PRO A 238 -0.58 -13.85 -18.35
C PRO A 238 -0.71 -14.54 -16.99
N SER A 239 0.19 -14.29 -16.03
CA SER A 239 0.15 -14.80 -14.66
C SER A 239 -0.55 -13.87 -13.67
N ALA A 240 -0.84 -12.62 -14.06
CA ALA A 240 -1.39 -11.62 -13.16
C ALA A 240 -2.80 -12.00 -12.67
N ALA A 241 -3.01 -11.93 -11.36
CA ALA A 241 -4.32 -12.01 -10.74
C ALA A 241 -4.91 -10.60 -10.61
N ILE A 242 -6.15 -10.42 -11.05
CA ILE A 242 -6.90 -9.18 -10.89
C ILE A 242 -8.02 -9.41 -9.88
N PHE A 243 -8.08 -8.60 -8.85
CA PHE A 243 -9.12 -8.58 -7.83
C PHE A 243 -9.90 -7.30 -7.96
N LEU A 244 -11.20 -7.40 -8.24
CA LEU A 244 -12.11 -6.28 -8.23
C LEU A 244 -13.03 -6.46 -7.03
N VAL A 245 -12.89 -5.59 -6.03
CA VAL A 245 -13.67 -5.66 -4.80
C VAL A 245 -14.63 -4.49 -4.81
N HIS A 246 -15.92 -4.80 -4.82
CA HIS A 246 -16.93 -3.78 -4.62
C HIS A 246 -17.35 -3.79 -3.15
N HIS A 247 -17.18 -2.66 -2.48
CA HIS A 247 -17.69 -2.46 -1.13
C HIS A 247 -19.07 -1.81 -1.26
N SER A 248 -20.12 -2.56 -0.92
CA SER A 248 -21.42 -1.94 -0.68
C SER A 248 -21.34 -1.26 0.68
N ASP A 249 -21.24 0.06 0.68
CA ASP A 249 -21.48 0.80 1.92
C ASP A 249 -22.98 0.71 2.22
N ASP A 250 -23.34 0.43 3.48
CA ASP A 250 -24.72 0.30 3.96
C ASP A 250 -25.56 1.59 3.76
N TYR A 251 -24.93 2.68 3.30
CA TYR A 251 -25.52 4.01 3.15
C TYR A 251 -25.94 4.36 1.71
N CYS A 252 -25.68 3.50 0.71
CA CYS A 252 -26.09 3.77 -0.67
C CYS A 252 -27.38 3.01 -1.01
N PRO A 253 -28.47 3.68 -1.44
CA PRO A 253 -29.72 3.00 -1.77
C PRO A 253 -29.51 2.01 -2.94
N PRO A 254 -30.07 0.78 -2.84
CA PRO A 254 -29.78 -0.30 -3.78
C PRO A 254 -30.25 -0.03 -5.22
N GLU A 255 -31.19 0.90 -5.42
CA GLU A 255 -31.79 1.22 -6.73
C GLU A 255 -30.86 2.02 -7.65
N GLU A 256 -29.76 2.57 -7.12
CA GLU A 256 -28.85 3.45 -7.85
C GLU A 256 -27.50 2.80 -8.21
N LEU A 257 -27.28 1.56 -7.81
CA LEU A 257 -26.04 0.84 -8.09
C LEU A 257 -26.17 0.07 -9.41
N PRO A 258 -25.28 0.30 -10.40
CA PRO A 258 -25.25 -0.54 -11.59
C PRO A 258 -25.04 -2.01 -11.17
N ASP A 259 -25.73 -2.94 -11.85
CA ASP A 259 -25.60 -4.37 -11.55
C ASP A 259 -24.10 -4.74 -11.57
N PRO A 260 -23.52 -5.23 -10.46
CA PRO A 260 -22.13 -5.66 -10.44
C PRO A 260 -21.80 -6.61 -11.60
N ASN A 261 -22.75 -7.42 -12.05
CA ASN A 261 -22.57 -8.31 -13.20
C ASN A 261 -22.36 -7.56 -14.51
N GLU A 262 -23.04 -6.43 -14.75
CA GLU A 262 -22.81 -5.60 -15.94
C GLU A 262 -21.42 -5.01 -15.92
N LEU A 263 -20.96 -4.57 -14.75
CA LEU A 263 -19.60 -4.08 -14.60
C LEU A 263 -18.56 -5.14 -14.96
N PHE A 264 -18.77 -6.34 -14.43
CA PHE A 264 -17.88 -7.46 -14.68
C PHE A 264 -17.92 -7.91 -16.14
N ARG A 265 -19.09 -7.83 -16.79
CA ARG A 265 -19.21 -8.07 -18.24
C ARG A 265 -18.44 -7.03 -19.05
N CYS A 266 -18.62 -5.74 -18.78
CA CYS A 266 -17.88 -4.68 -19.49
C CYS A 266 -16.36 -4.88 -19.40
N ILE A 267 -15.85 -5.24 -18.22
CA ILE A 267 -14.40 -5.51 -18.04
C ILE A 267 -13.97 -6.77 -18.77
N ALA A 268 -14.78 -7.82 -18.76
CA ALA A 268 -14.49 -9.07 -19.46
C ALA A 268 -14.48 -8.88 -20.98
N ASP A 269 -15.47 -8.18 -21.51
CA ASP A 269 -15.67 -7.93 -22.94
C ASP A 269 -14.55 -7.06 -23.51
N SER A 270 -14.13 -6.01 -22.80
CA SER A 270 -13.08 -5.13 -23.29
C SER A 270 -11.70 -5.79 -23.38
N ARG A 271 -11.43 -6.77 -22.53
CA ARG A 271 -10.17 -7.54 -22.53
C ARG A 271 -10.15 -8.67 -23.54
N LEU A 272 -11.30 -9.24 -23.90
CA LEU A 272 -11.42 -10.16 -25.02
C LEU A 272 -10.96 -9.48 -26.32
N HIS A 273 -11.26 -8.19 -26.51
CA HIS A 273 -10.80 -7.42 -27.66
C HIS A 273 -9.28 -7.20 -27.72
N ASN A 274 -8.59 -7.16 -26.57
CA ASN A 274 -7.14 -6.92 -26.51
C ASN A 274 -6.29 -8.21 -26.57
N GLY A 275 -6.89 -9.37 -26.86
CA GLY A 275 -6.16 -10.61 -27.13
C GLY A 275 -5.62 -11.35 -25.91
N THR A 276 -5.97 -10.93 -24.68
CA THR A 276 -5.68 -11.67 -23.44
C THR A 276 -6.99 -12.14 -22.80
N PRO A 277 -7.52 -13.31 -23.20
CA PRO A 277 -8.77 -13.81 -22.63
C PRO A 277 -8.59 -14.11 -21.14
N PHE A 278 -9.52 -13.61 -20.32
CA PHE A 278 -9.62 -14.03 -18.92
C PHE A 278 -10.02 -15.50 -18.86
N ARG A 279 -9.34 -16.29 -18.04
CA ARG A 279 -9.57 -17.75 -17.98
C ARG A 279 -10.47 -18.16 -16.83
N THR A 280 -10.50 -17.40 -15.73
CA THR A 280 -11.34 -17.74 -14.58
C THR A 280 -11.85 -16.48 -13.93
N VAL A 281 -13.17 -16.37 -13.78
CA VAL A 281 -13.86 -15.28 -13.10
C VAL A 281 -14.60 -15.93 -11.93
N THR A 282 -14.05 -15.79 -10.72
CA THR A 282 -14.66 -16.30 -9.48
C THR A 282 -15.24 -15.13 -8.70
N THR A 283 -16.55 -15.16 -8.47
CA THR A 283 -17.24 -14.26 -7.55
C THR A 283 -17.29 -14.92 -6.17
N GLU A 284 -16.61 -14.34 -5.19
CA GLU A 284 -16.73 -14.66 -3.78
C GLU A 284 -17.76 -13.70 -3.16
N ASN A 285 -18.93 -14.23 -2.81
CA ASN A 285 -19.96 -13.51 -2.05
C ASN A 285 -19.76 -13.77 -0.55
N ASN A 286 -19.05 -12.88 0.13
CA ASN A 286 -18.92 -12.90 1.59
C ASN A 286 -19.57 -11.63 2.14
N ALA A 287 -20.88 -11.66 2.38
CA ALA A 287 -21.62 -10.49 2.86
C ALA A 287 -20.90 -9.80 4.05
N PRO A 288 -20.69 -8.46 4.03
CA PRO A 288 -21.20 -7.48 3.06
C PRO A 288 -20.30 -7.23 1.83
N LYS A 289 -19.29 -8.07 1.56
CA LYS A 289 -18.31 -7.87 0.48
C LYS A 289 -18.53 -8.84 -0.68
N ARG A 290 -18.59 -8.31 -1.90
CA ARG A 290 -18.46 -9.11 -3.13
C ARG A 290 -17.05 -8.94 -3.67
N ARG A 291 -16.32 -10.04 -3.79
CA ARG A 291 -14.96 -10.06 -4.35
C ARG A 291 -14.99 -10.80 -5.65
N LEU A 292 -14.66 -10.13 -6.75
CA LEU A 292 -14.37 -10.81 -7.99
C LEU A 292 -12.87 -11.05 -8.09
N ARG A 293 -12.48 -12.31 -8.24
CA ARG A 293 -11.13 -12.71 -8.62
C ARG A 293 -11.17 -13.15 -10.07
N ILE A 294 -10.42 -12.43 -10.91
CA ILE A 294 -10.18 -12.76 -12.29
C ILE A 294 -8.75 -13.30 -12.39
N SER A 295 -8.59 -14.53 -12.86
CA SER A 295 -7.28 -15.13 -13.12
C SER A 295 -7.06 -15.34 -14.62
N THR A 296 -5.83 -15.12 -15.03
CA THR A 296 -5.33 -15.28 -16.40
C THR A 296 -4.65 -16.65 -16.62
N THR A 297 -4.41 -17.46 -15.57
CA THR A 297 -3.87 -18.84 -15.67
C THR A 297 -4.78 -19.92 -15.06
N LEU A 298 -4.71 -21.13 -15.64
CA LEU A 298 -5.17 -22.38 -15.02
C LEU A 298 -4.04 -22.91 -14.12
N ARG A 299 -3.93 -22.41 -12.88
CA ARG A 299 -3.28 -23.20 -11.82
C ARG A 299 -4.36 -23.79 -10.95
N SER A 300 -4.51 -25.11 -11.03
CA SER A 300 -5.06 -25.89 -9.93
C SER A 300 -4.07 -25.73 -8.78
N SER A 301 -4.41 -24.85 -7.84
CA SER A 301 -3.73 -24.78 -6.56
C SER A 301 -4.78 -24.50 -5.52
N ALA A 302 -4.91 -25.40 -4.55
CA ALA A 302 -5.48 -25.10 -3.26
C ALA A 302 -4.82 -23.82 -2.75
N VAL A 303 -5.52 -22.70 -2.87
CA VAL A 303 -5.10 -21.46 -2.24
C VAL A 303 -5.61 -21.59 -0.82
N TYR A 304 -4.69 -21.88 0.11
CA TYR A 304 -4.93 -21.52 1.50
C TYR A 304 -5.29 -20.04 1.52
N SER A 305 -6.52 -19.75 1.91
CA SER A 305 -6.91 -18.43 2.40
C SER A 305 -6.11 -18.16 3.67
N LEU A 306 -4.84 -17.74 3.53
CA LEU A 306 -4.11 -17.05 4.58
C LEU A 306 -4.68 -15.63 4.69
N TYR A 307 -5.91 -15.56 5.19
CA TYR A 307 -6.56 -14.46 5.90
C TYR A 307 -7.92 -15.00 6.38
N THR A 308 -7.91 -16.05 7.20
CA THR A 308 -8.99 -16.29 8.16
C THR A 308 -8.74 -15.37 9.35
N HIS A 309 -9.61 -14.37 9.45
CA HIS A 309 -9.80 -13.60 10.66
C HIS A 309 -10.56 -14.51 11.62
N GLU A 310 -9.86 -15.37 12.37
CA GLU A 310 -10.45 -16.03 13.54
C GLU A 310 -10.58 -14.98 14.64
N SER A 311 -11.80 -14.49 14.84
CA SER A 311 -12.22 -13.91 16.10
C SER A 311 -12.15 -15.01 17.16
N TRP A 312 -11.12 -14.98 17.99
CA TRP A 312 -11.15 -15.69 19.25
C TRP A 312 -11.99 -14.85 20.21
N ASP A 313 -13.25 -15.24 20.37
CA ASP A 313 -14.03 -14.85 21.55
C ASP A 313 -13.48 -15.63 22.74
N LEU A 314 -12.87 -14.89 23.68
CA LEU A 314 -12.62 -15.29 25.06
C LEU A 314 -13.40 -14.34 25.96
#